data_AF-A0A0T7A4U6-F1
#
_entry.id   AF-A0A0T7A4U6-F1
#
_cell.length_a   1.000
_cell.length_b   1.000
_cell.length_c   1.000
_cell.angle_alpha   90.00
_cell.angle_beta   90.00
_cell.angle_gamma   90.00
#
_symmetry.space_group_name_H-M   'P 1'
#
loop_
_entity.id
_entity.type
_entity.pdbx_description
1 polymer ?
#
loop_
_entity_poly.entity_id
_entity_poly.type
_entity_poly.pdbx_seq_one_letter_code
_entity_poly.pdbx_strand_id
1 'polypeptide(L)'
;MMALRHLIRHRLCLGFWWREEGAVLAEALVVVPFVTLFAAGILEFGNIFWERMQIDAGLRDAGRYWSRCRQSATYTSYCTEEIARQIAFYGSPIPPAGTPLRVPGWGPGTAALTISPISTDGTITVATSHLYQTSPLFGWLGIDAITINSSHEERYIGW
;
A
#
# COMPACT_ATOMS: atom_id res chain seq x y z
N MET A 1 -30.01 -61.60 22.85
CA MET A 1 -28.79 -60.98 22.27
C MET A 1 -28.97 -59.55 21.71
N MET A 2 -30.15 -58.90 21.80
CA MET A 2 -30.35 -57.54 21.24
C MET A 2 -30.15 -56.37 22.22
N ALA A 3 -30.29 -56.57 23.53
CA ALA A 3 -30.26 -55.46 24.50
C ALA A 3 -28.84 -54.88 24.75
N LEU A 4 -27.79 -55.68 24.55
CA LEU A 4 -26.40 -55.26 24.82
C LEU A 4 -25.86 -54.28 23.76
N ARG A 5 -26.36 -54.36 22.52
CA ARG A 5 -25.89 -53.52 21.40
C ARG A 5 -26.37 -52.07 21.49
N HIS A 6 -27.54 -51.82 22.08
CA HIS A 6 -28.08 -50.46 22.20
C HIS A 6 -27.40 -49.64 23.31
N LEU A 7 -27.00 -50.29 24.41
CA LEU A 7 -26.31 -49.63 25.53
C LEU A 7 -24.89 -49.17 25.19
N ILE A 8 -24.16 -49.93 24.36
CA ILE A 8 -22.80 -49.60 23.95
C ILE A 8 -22.80 -48.43 22.94
N ARG A 9 -23.77 -48.40 22.01
CA ARG A 9 -23.87 -47.36 20.98
C ARG A 9 -24.32 -46.00 21.54
N HIS A 10 -25.12 -45.99 22.62
CA HIS A 10 -25.57 -44.75 23.25
C HIS A 10 -24.51 -44.10 24.15
N ARG A 11 -23.68 -44.89 24.84
CA ARG A 11 -22.63 -44.34 25.73
C ARG A 11 -21.42 -43.77 24.98
N LEU A 12 -21.10 -44.30 23.80
CA LEU A 12 -19.96 -43.83 23.00
C LEU A 12 -20.24 -42.50 22.29
N CYS A 13 -21.47 -42.23 21.87
CA CYS A 13 -21.81 -40.98 21.17
C CYS A 13 -22.06 -39.78 22.11
N LEU A 14 -22.60 -40.01 23.31
CA LEU A 14 -22.86 -38.93 24.28
C LEU A 14 -21.66 -38.60 25.19
N GLY A 15 -20.75 -39.56 25.42
CA GLY A 15 -19.57 -39.34 26.26
C GLY A 15 -18.47 -38.48 25.59
N PHE A 16 -18.47 -38.40 24.25
CA PHE A 16 -17.52 -37.56 23.52
C PHE A 16 -17.91 -36.07 23.56
N TRP A 17 -19.21 -35.77 23.68
CA TRP A 17 -19.72 -34.39 23.75
C TRP A 17 -19.62 -33.76 25.15
N TRP A 18 -19.38 -34.55 26.20
CA TRP A 18 -19.32 -34.07 27.59
C TRP A 18 -17.91 -34.00 28.18
N ARG A 19 -16.87 -34.27 27.40
CA ARG A 19 -15.47 -34.13 27.86
C ARG A 19 -14.97 -32.74 27.51
N GLU A 20 -14.93 -31.89 28.53
CA GLU A 20 -14.38 -30.52 28.51
C GLU A 20 -12.89 -30.48 28.09
N GLU A 21 -12.19 -31.61 28.16
CA GLU A 21 -10.75 -31.74 27.85
C GLU A 21 -10.37 -31.44 26.39
N GLY A 22 -11.33 -31.27 25.48
CA GLY A 22 -11.10 -30.88 24.08
C GLY A 22 -11.77 -29.58 23.64
N ALA A 23 -12.57 -28.95 24.50
CA ALA A 23 -13.37 -27.77 24.13
C ALA A 23 -12.48 -26.58 23.78
N VAL A 24 -11.43 -26.33 24.58
CA VAL A 24 -10.47 -25.24 24.34
C VAL A 24 -9.76 -25.39 22.99
N LEU A 25 -9.43 -26.63 22.59
CA LEU A 25 -8.76 -26.89 21.31
C LEU A 25 -9.73 -26.68 20.13
N ALA A 26 -11.00 -27.08 20.28
CA ALA A 26 -12.03 -26.84 19.27
C ALA A 26 -12.36 -25.35 19.12
N GLU A 27 -12.44 -24.60 20.21
CA GLU A 27 -12.66 -23.15 20.21
C GLU A 27 -11.47 -22.41 19.60
N ALA A 28 -10.24 -22.74 20.01
CA ALA A 28 -9.02 -22.15 19.46
C ALA A 28 -8.89 -22.42 17.95
N LEU A 29 -9.27 -23.62 17.48
CA LEU A 29 -9.21 -23.99 16.07
C LEU A 29 -10.11 -23.11 15.19
N VAL A 30 -11.18 -22.55 15.75
CA VAL A 30 -12.06 -21.61 15.03
C VAL A 30 -11.62 -20.16 15.23
N VAL A 31 -11.30 -19.77 16.47
CA VAL A 31 -10.99 -18.37 16.81
C VAL A 31 -9.66 -17.92 16.23
N VAL A 32 -8.61 -18.76 16.29
CA VAL A 32 -7.27 -18.39 15.82
C VAL A 32 -7.25 -18.03 14.33
N PRO A 33 -7.74 -18.86 13.38
CA PRO A 33 -7.70 -18.48 11.96
C PRO A 33 -8.56 -17.26 11.64
N PHE A 34 -9.66 -17.07 12.38
CA PHE A 34 -10.51 -15.89 12.20
C PHE A 34 -9.81 -14.60 12.64
N VAL A 35 -9.20 -14.61 13.83
CA VAL A 35 -8.47 -13.45 14.36
C VAL A 35 -7.22 -13.17 13.54
N THR A 36 -6.50 -14.19 13.06
CA THR A 36 -5.30 -13.98 12.22
C THR A 36 -5.66 -13.40 10.86
N LEU A 37 -6.74 -13.85 10.21
CA LEU A 37 -7.23 -13.26 8.96
C LEU A 37 -7.61 -11.79 9.17
N PHE A 38 -8.34 -11.50 10.25
CA PHE A 38 -8.75 -10.14 10.57
C PHE A 38 -7.54 -9.22 10.85
N ALA A 39 -6.55 -9.71 11.62
CA ALA A 39 -5.32 -8.97 11.90
C ALA A 39 -4.49 -8.74 10.63
N ALA A 40 -4.35 -9.75 9.77
CA ALA A 40 -3.68 -9.61 8.48
C ALA A 40 -4.40 -8.58 7.60
N GLY A 41 -5.73 -8.61 7.54
CA GLY A 41 -6.51 -7.59 6.84
C GLY A 41 -6.20 -6.18 7.31
N ILE A 42 -6.22 -5.93 8.63
CA ILE A 42 -5.90 -4.61 9.19
C ILE A 42 -4.48 -4.14 8.79
N LEU A 43 -3.49 -5.03 8.87
CA LEU A 43 -2.11 -4.69 8.53
C LEU A 43 -1.94 -4.37 7.04
N GLU A 44 -2.60 -5.13 6.16
CA GLU A 44 -2.56 -4.90 4.72
C GLU A 44 -3.20 -3.57 4.33
N PHE A 45 -4.37 -3.24 4.88
CA PHE A 45 -4.97 -1.92 4.67
C PHE A 45 -4.12 -0.81 5.26
N GLY A 46 -3.50 -1.03 6.43
CA GLY A 46 -2.54 -0.11 7.02
C GLY A 46 -1.34 0.16 6.11
N ASN A 47 -0.81 -0.86 5.45
CA ASN A 47 0.28 -0.72 4.50
C ASN A 47 -0.12 0.12 3.28
N ILE A 48 -1.31 -0.11 2.71
CA ILE A 48 -1.82 0.70 1.59
C ILE A 48 -1.91 2.18 1.98
N PHE A 49 -2.46 2.49 3.17
CA PHE A 49 -2.53 3.88 3.64
C PHE A 49 -1.15 4.48 3.87
N TRP A 50 -0.21 3.71 4.40
CA TRP A 50 1.17 4.16 4.58
C TRP A 50 1.83 4.53 3.24
N GLU A 51 1.70 3.68 2.22
CA GLU A 51 2.24 3.94 0.89
C GLU A 51 1.59 5.17 0.25
N ARG A 52 0.26 5.31 0.37
CA ARG A 52 -0.48 6.47 -0.12
C ARG A 52 0.03 7.78 0.51
N MET A 53 0.30 7.79 1.82
CA MET A 53 0.85 8.97 2.51
C MET A 53 2.28 9.28 2.08
N GLN A 54 3.11 8.25 1.87
CA GLN A 54 4.49 8.43 1.40
C GLN A 54 4.54 8.97 -0.03
N ILE A 55 3.63 8.52 -0.91
CA ILE A 55 3.45 9.07 -2.25
C ILE A 55 3.07 10.55 -2.17
N ASP A 56 2.11 10.94 -1.32
CA ASP A 56 1.75 12.36 -1.15
C ASP A 56 2.91 13.22 -0.68
N ALA A 57 3.68 12.71 0.28
CA ALA A 57 4.87 13.42 0.75
C ALA A 57 5.88 13.61 -0.40
N GLY A 58 6.12 12.57 -1.20
CA GLY A 58 7.01 12.63 -2.37
C GLY A 58 6.51 13.60 -3.45
N LEU A 59 5.21 13.56 -3.77
CA LEU A 59 4.60 14.47 -4.74
C LEU A 59 4.66 15.92 -4.28
N ARG A 60 4.44 16.19 -3.00
CA ARG A 60 4.57 17.53 -2.43
C ARG A 60 6.01 18.02 -2.46
N ASP A 61 6.98 17.18 -2.11
CA ASP A 61 8.40 17.57 -2.14
C ASP A 61 8.87 17.86 -3.56
N ALA A 62 8.43 17.06 -4.53
CA ALA A 62 8.69 17.29 -5.96
C ALA A 62 7.96 18.54 -6.49
N GLY A 63 6.71 18.75 -6.08
CA GLY A 63 5.92 19.95 -6.40
C GLY A 63 6.59 21.22 -5.90
N ARG A 64 7.13 21.21 -4.67
CA ARG A 64 7.85 22.36 -4.07
C ARG A 64 9.14 22.69 -4.79
N TYR A 65 9.82 21.66 -5.29
CA TYR A 65 11.00 21.84 -6.12
C TYR A 65 10.62 22.40 -7.49
N TRP A 66 9.60 21.83 -8.13
CA TRP A 66 9.15 22.23 -9.47
C TRP A 66 8.46 23.60 -9.50
N SER A 67 7.76 24.00 -8.45
CA SER A 67 7.12 25.33 -8.35
C SER A 67 8.13 26.49 -8.34
N ARG A 68 9.38 26.19 -8.04
CA ARG A 68 10.50 27.14 -8.08
C ARG A 68 11.22 27.12 -9.43
N CYS A 69 10.94 26.15 -10.29
CA CYS A 69 11.62 26.01 -11.57
C CYS A 69 11.17 27.01 -12.60
N ARG A 70 12.00 28.02 -12.87
CA ARG A 70 11.73 28.97 -13.94
C ARG A 70 12.14 28.41 -15.30
N GLN A 71 11.18 27.88 -16.05
CA GLN A 71 11.37 27.54 -17.45
C GLN A 71 11.12 28.78 -18.32
N SER A 72 12.20 29.38 -18.82
CA SER A 72 12.14 30.51 -19.75
C SER A 72 12.95 30.18 -21.01
N ALA A 73 12.46 30.60 -22.17
CA ALA A 73 13.19 30.46 -23.44
C ALA A 73 14.56 31.19 -23.44
N THR A 74 14.76 32.14 -22.52
CA THR A 74 15.98 32.97 -22.45
C THR A 74 16.95 32.51 -21.35
N TYR A 75 16.51 31.66 -20.42
CA TYR A 75 17.31 31.21 -19.28
C TYR A 75 17.16 29.70 -19.08
N THR A 76 18.26 28.96 -19.22
CA THR A 76 18.33 27.55 -18.84
C THR A 76 18.37 27.43 -17.32
N SER A 77 17.27 27.03 -16.71
CA SER A 77 17.23 26.71 -15.27
C SER A 77 18.06 25.46 -14.99
N TYR A 78 18.84 25.45 -13.91
CA TYR A 78 19.55 24.26 -13.42
C TYR A 78 18.64 23.15 -12.91
N CYS A 79 17.34 23.40 -12.83
CA CYS A 79 16.40 22.42 -12.37
C CYS A 79 15.87 21.59 -13.54
N THR A 80 15.94 20.28 -13.37
CA THR A 80 15.53 19.29 -14.37
C THR A 80 14.37 18.46 -13.86
N GLU A 81 13.59 17.89 -14.79
CA GLU A 81 12.47 17.00 -14.45
C GLU A 81 12.97 15.74 -13.73
N GLU A 82 14.15 15.25 -14.09
CA GLU A 82 14.77 14.07 -13.51
C GLU A 82 15.05 14.26 -12.02
N ILE A 83 15.50 15.46 -11.60
CA ILE A 83 15.74 15.77 -10.19
C ILE A 83 14.40 15.82 -9.44
N ALA A 84 13.34 16.38 -10.04
CA ALA A 84 12.01 16.38 -9.43
C ALA A 84 11.49 14.95 -9.21
N ARG A 85 11.67 14.07 -10.20
CA ARG A 85 11.34 12.64 -10.11
C ARG A 85 12.15 11.94 -9.03
N GLN A 86 13.46 12.20 -8.94
CA GLN A 86 14.31 11.60 -7.91
C GLN A 86 13.92 12.05 -6.49
N ILE A 87 13.58 13.33 -6.30
CA ILE A 87 13.05 13.85 -5.04
C ILE A 87 11.73 13.16 -4.68
N ALA A 88 10.83 12.94 -5.65
CA ALA A 88 9.58 12.22 -5.39
C ALA A 88 9.84 10.80 -4.89
N PHE A 89 10.69 10.02 -5.58
CA PHE A 89 10.89 8.60 -5.30
C PHE A 89 11.83 8.31 -4.14
N TYR A 90 12.91 9.08 -3.98
CA TYR A 90 13.99 8.82 -3.01
C TYR A 90 14.05 9.88 -1.91
N GLY A 91 13.37 11.02 -2.07
CA GLY A 91 13.49 12.15 -1.16
C GLY A 91 14.80 12.92 -1.26
N SER A 92 15.65 12.62 -2.24
CA SER A 92 16.90 13.33 -2.48
C SER A 92 17.09 13.62 -3.97
N PRO A 93 17.74 14.75 -4.33
CA PRO A 93 17.95 15.13 -5.73
C PRO A 93 19.03 14.31 -6.43
N ILE A 94 19.96 13.73 -5.66
CA ILE A 94 21.08 12.91 -6.14
C ILE A 94 21.21 11.73 -5.17
N PRO A 95 20.39 10.67 -5.33
CA PRO A 95 20.44 9.53 -4.44
C PRO A 95 21.75 8.75 -4.67
N PRO A 96 22.47 8.36 -3.59
CA PRO A 96 23.54 7.37 -3.69
C PRO A 96 23.06 6.08 -4.36
N ALA A 97 23.97 5.36 -5.02
CA ALA A 97 23.66 4.05 -5.59
C ALA A 97 23.14 3.10 -4.50
N GLY A 98 22.00 2.46 -4.75
CA GLY A 98 21.36 1.54 -3.80
C GLY A 98 20.45 2.20 -2.76
N THR A 99 20.14 3.49 -2.89
CA THR A 99 19.13 4.15 -2.03
C THR A 99 17.77 3.45 -2.21
N PRO A 100 17.11 3.01 -1.12
CA PRO A 100 15.80 2.39 -1.22
C PRO A 100 14.75 3.41 -1.67
N LEU A 101 13.75 2.94 -2.42
CA LEU A 101 12.59 3.76 -2.79
C LEU A 101 11.76 4.07 -1.54
N ARG A 102 11.10 5.25 -1.52
CA ARG A 102 10.14 5.61 -0.46
C ARG A 102 8.99 4.61 -0.35
N VAL A 103 8.52 4.12 -1.49
CA VAL A 103 7.49 3.09 -1.60
C VAL A 103 8.03 1.94 -2.47
N PRO A 104 7.93 0.68 -2.02
CA PRO A 104 8.38 -0.47 -2.80
C PRO A 104 7.71 -0.51 -4.18
N GLY A 105 8.50 -0.67 -5.25
CA GLY A 105 7.97 -0.73 -6.62
C GLY A 105 7.48 0.61 -7.20
N TRP A 106 7.54 1.71 -6.45
CA TRP A 106 7.25 3.07 -6.95
C TRP A 106 8.56 3.80 -7.30
N GLY A 107 8.99 3.68 -8.55
CA GLY A 107 10.27 4.23 -9.01
C GLY A 107 10.27 4.68 -10.47
N PRO A 108 11.42 5.20 -10.97
CA PRO A 108 11.50 5.86 -12.27
C PRO A 108 11.18 4.98 -13.48
N GLY A 109 11.32 3.65 -13.36
CA GLY A 109 11.00 2.69 -14.43
C GLY A 109 9.61 2.05 -14.33
N THR A 110 8.89 2.24 -13.22
CA THR A 110 7.63 1.51 -12.93
C THR A 110 6.43 2.41 -12.71
N ALA A 111 6.64 3.63 -12.21
CA ALA A 111 5.59 4.59 -11.95
C ALA A 111 5.65 5.76 -12.93
N ALA A 112 4.51 6.03 -13.59
CA ALA A 112 4.35 7.24 -14.37
C ALA A 112 4.16 8.41 -13.40
N LEU A 113 5.23 9.16 -13.14
CA LEU A 113 5.12 10.49 -12.55
C LEU A 113 4.91 11.47 -13.70
N THR A 114 3.77 12.16 -13.71
CA THR A 114 3.43 13.17 -14.70
C THR A 114 3.49 14.54 -14.05
N ILE A 115 4.37 15.40 -14.56
CA ILE A 115 4.46 16.80 -14.17
C ILE A 115 3.78 17.60 -15.28
N SER A 116 2.63 18.18 -14.98
CA SER A 116 1.92 19.01 -15.95
C SER A 116 2.55 20.40 -16.02
N PRO A 117 2.57 21.03 -17.21
CA PRO A 117 3.06 22.39 -17.35
C PRO A 117 2.19 23.38 -16.56
N ILE A 118 2.71 24.59 -16.35
CA ILE A 118 2.02 25.66 -15.61
C ILE A 118 0.66 25.92 -16.27
N SER A 119 -0.41 25.71 -15.52
CA SER A 119 -1.78 26.03 -15.93
C SER A 119 -1.98 27.53 -16.12
N THR A 120 -3.02 27.94 -16.83
CA THR A 120 -3.42 29.35 -17.00
C THR A 120 -3.62 30.09 -15.67
N ASP A 121 -3.92 29.35 -14.59
CA ASP A 121 -4.08 29.89 -13.23
C ASP A 121 -2.76 30.04 -12.45
N GLY A 122 -1.63 29.67 -13.07
CA GLY A 122 -0.30 29.70 -12.44
C GLY A 122 -0.08 28.54 -11.46
N THR A 123 -0.72 27.39 -11.68
CA THR A 123 -0.60 26.19 -10.84
C THR A 123 0.13 25.09 -11.58
N ILE A 124 0.95 24.33 -10.86
CA ILE A 124 1.61 23.10 -11.31
C ILE A 124 0.89 21.93 -10.68
N THR A 125 0.70 20.86 -11.46
CA THR A 125 0.15 19.61 -10.97
C THR A 125 1.17 18.48 -11.16
N VAL A 126 1.43 17.74 -10.08
CA VAL A 126 2.28 16.55 -10.10
C VAL A 126 1.39 15.37 -9.73
N ALA A 127 1.27 14.40 -10.64
CA ALA A 127 0.42 13.24 -10.44
C ALA A 127 1.22 11.95 -10.61
N THR A 128 0.74 10.89 -9.97
CA THR A 128 1.27 9.55 -10.16
C THR A 128 0.17 8.50 -10.08
N SER A 129 0.36 7.45 -10.87
CA SER A 129 -0.41 6.21 -10.79
C SER A 129 0.57 5.09 -10.44
N HIS A 130 0.34 4.44 -9.30
CA HIS A 130 1.17 3.36 -8.80
C HIS A 130 0.32 2.12 -8.57
N LEU A 131 0.70 1.01 -9.19
CA LEU A 131 0.09 -0.29 -8.90
C LEU A 131 0.63 -0.81 -7.57
N TYR A 132 -0.24 -0.93 -6.57
CA TYR A 132 0.11 -1.51 -5.27
C TYR A 132 0.57 -2.95 -5.48
N GLN A 133 1.79 -3.26 -5.03
CA GLN A 133 2.28 -4.63 -5.06
C GLN A 133 1.59 -5.42 -3.95
N THR A 134 0.53 -6.12 -4.33
CA THR A 134 -0.36 -6.82 -3.40
C THR A 134 0.37 -7.91 -2.63
N SER A 135 0.03 -8.08 -1.36
CA SER A 135 0.29 -9.35 -0.68
C SER A 135 -0.54 -10.48 -1.30
N PRO A 136 -0.12 -11.75 -1.12
CA PRO A 136 -0.89 -12.91 -1.58
C PRO A 136 -2.30 -12.99 -0.98
N LEU A 137 -2.55 -12.29 0.14
CA LEU A 137 -3.83 -12.31 0.84
C LEU A 137 -4.95 -11.72 -0.03
N PHE A 138 -4.70 -10.60 -0.72
CA PHE A 138 -5.71 -9.97 -1.57
C PHE A 138 -6.05 -10.83 -2.79
N GLY A 139 -5.04 -11.48 -3.39
CA GLY A 139 -5.26 -12.47 -4.44
C GLY A 139 -6.08 -13.67 -3.95
N TRP A 140 -5.81 -14.15 -2.73
CA TRP A 140 -6.60 -15.23 -2.10
C TRP A 140 -8.05 -14.81 -1.80
N LEU A 141 -8.27 -13.55 -1.43
CA LEU A 141 -9.61 -12.98 -1.21
C LEU A 141 -10.35 -12.63 -2.52
N GLY A 142 -9.71 -12.79 -3.68
CA GLY A 142 -10.29 -12.46 -4.99
C GLY A 142 -10.41 -10.95 -5.25
N ILE A 143 -9.58 -10.14 -4.59
CA ILE A 143 -9.53 -8.69 -4.80
C ILE A 143 -8.54 -8.41 -5.94
N ASP A 144 -9.02 -7.71 -6.96
CA ASP A 144 -8.20 -7.29 -8.10
C ASP A 144 -7.09 -6.31 -7.69
N ALA A 145 -6.10 -6.13 -8.58
CA ALA A 145 -4.95 -5.28 -8.31
C ALA A 145 -5.38 -3.83 -7.99
N ILE A 146 -4.94 -3.34 -6.84
CA ILE A 146 -5.29 -2.00 -6.35
C ILE A 146 -4.33 -0.98 -6.97
N THR A 147 -4.86 0.08 -7.56
CA THR A 147 -4.06 1.18 -8.09
C THR A 147 -4.21 2.40 -7.18
N ILE A 148 -3.07 2.91 -6.70
CA ILE A 148 -2.97 4.11 -5.89
C ILE A 148 -2.77 5.31 -6.82
N ASN A 149 -3.80 6.16 -6.91
CA ASN A 149 -3.74 7.41 -7.66
C ASN A 149 -3.59 8.57 -6.67
N SER A 150 -2.61 9.43 -6.93
CA SER A 150 -2.48 10.69 -6.20
C SER A 150 -2.06 11.83 -7.13
N SER A 151 -2.59 13.02 -6.85
CA SER A 151 -2.17 14.27 -7.45
C SER A 151 -1.94 15.32 -6.37
N HIS A 152 -0.91 16.14 -6.56
CA HIS A 152 -0.62 17.29 -5.75
C HIS A 152 -0.55 18.53 -6.62
N GLU A 153 -1.19 19.60 -6.19
CA GLU A 153 -1.20 20.88 -6.89
C GLU A 153 -0.51 21.93 -6.02
N GLU A 154 0.38 22.71 -6.64
CA GLU A 154 1.07 23.80 -5.97
C GLU A 154 1.17 25.02 -6.89
N ARG A 155 1.12 26.22 -6.30
CA ARG A 155 1.24 27.45 -7.07
C ARG A 155 2.66 27.60 -7.58
N TYR A 156 2.80 27.98 -8.84
CA TYR A 156 4.07 28.38 -9.41
C TYR A 156 4.52 29.69 -8.77
N ILE A 157 5.70 29.67 -8.16
CA ILE A 157 6.26 30.84 -7.48
C ILE A 157 7.24 31.53 -8.43
N GLY A 158 8.09 30.75 -9.11
CA GLY A 158 9.18 31.27 -9.93
C GLY A 158 10.23 32.04 -9.11
N TRP A 159 11.49 31.88 -9.47
CA TRP A 159 12.58 32.74 -9.02
C TRP A 159 13.46 33.10 -10.21
#